data_AF-A0A8T2HZG4-F1
#
_entry.id   AF-A0A8T2HZG4-F1
#
_cell.length_a   1.000
_cell.length_b   1.000
_cell.length_c   1.000
_cell.angle_alpha   90.00
_cell.angle_beta   90.00
_cell.angle_gamma   90.00
#
_symmetry.space_group_name_H-M   'P 1'
#
loop_
_entity.id
_entity.type
_entity.pdbx_description
1 polymer ?
#
loop_
_entity_poly.entity_id
_entity_poly.type
_entity_poly.pdbx_seq_one_letter_code
_entity_poly.pdbx_strand_id
1 'polypeptide(L)'
;MRRTRSNSHRATASASSSASTAKEGNPAARQHHPLLDTINESTKWTVSAAVFTTLAARRDLICAWWVFGSILAAVLCRALKFALNEARPSTARKADPGMPSSHANSLGFLAMFVSIWAANTGTAAAGTAAVSLSTISSINNSPMVFFLSLGIPALGLFLTWLRVALGYHTVEQVAAGWLLGSSIAVGWWQLGIKKAFPILVQRTELQFALYSVTTELPAHLSRQTTKAISVSVRSSVMTSPPPLPRRYLGQTGLEVSVLGFGASPLGGVFQAIDESEGIASVQAAFNRGINFFDTSPFYGDTKSETVLGKGLKLLPRDQIIVATKIGRYGQNTFDFSAEKVNASIEESLTRLQLDYVDLLQCHDIEFASLDQIIEETLPALLKLKERGVVRNIGITGLPLKIYKYILDRVSIGTVDVVLSYCHHHLSDSTLETDLISYLKGKKVGIINASPLCMGLFTPQGPPEWHPAPPELKAAAAAAAAAAEAAGASLPKLALMHCLQNEDISTTLVGLCTAAQVNENCDAALHALGVVESPTAAEEKKAMEHVVELLKPCMNLTWPSGLPENN
;
A
#
# COMPACT_ATOMS: atom_id res chain seq x y z
N MET A 1 -18.00 -21.19 80.57
CA MET A 1 -17.49 -20.24 81.59
C MET A 1 -18.22 -18.90 81.40
N ARG A 2 -19.06 -18.48 82.36
CA ARG A 2 -18.88 -17.27 83.22
C ARG A 2 -18.44 -16.01 82.45
N ARG A 3 -19.34 -15.03 82.23
CA ARG A 3 -19.60 -13.80 83.04
C ARG A 3 -18.54 -12.71 82.80
N THR A 4 -18.81 -11.39 82.63
CA THR A 4 -19.95 -10.51 82.98
C THR A 4 -19.91 -9.23 82.10
N ARG A 5 -21.02 -8.59 81.68
CA ARG A 5 -21.65 -7.34 82.24
C ARG A 5 -20.67 -6.18 82.57
N SER A 6 -20.96 -4.89 82.30
CA SER A 6 -22.17 -4.21 81.76
C SER A 6 -21.95 -2.71 81.45
N ASN A 7 -22.85 -2.10 80.67
CA ASN A 7 -23.56 -0.80 80.81
C ASN A 7 -22.94 0.41 81.57
N SER A 8 -23.31 1.67 81.29
CA SER A 8 -23.91 2.36 80.12
C SER A 8 -24.10 3.86 80.40
N HIS A 9 -24.13 4.70 79.35
CA HIS A 9 -24.87 5.99 79.17
C HIS A 9 -24.01 7.08 78.48
N ARG A 10 -24.52 8.31 78.22
CA ARG A 10 -25.62 8.77 77.33
C ARG A 10 -25.69 10.32 77.46
N ALA A 11 -25.46 11.04 76.34
CA ALA A 11 -25.74 12.47 76.11
C ALA A 11 -24.94 13.50 76.97
N THR A 12 -24.79 14.81 76.65
CA THR A 12 -25.50 15.76 75.74
C THR A 12 -24.59 16.87 75.16
N ALA A 13 -24.89 17.32 73.91
CA ALA A 13 -24.94 18.70 73.37
C ALA A 13 -23.81 19.77 73.44
N SER A 14 -23.64 20.48 72.30
CA SER A 14 -23.16 21.90 72.12
C SER A 14 -21.70 22.24 72.49
N ALA A 15 -21.08 23.37 72.08
CA ALA A 15 -21.08 24.17 70.84
C ALA A 15 -19.85 25.14 70.86
N SER A 16 -19.54 25.75 69.71
CA SER A 16 -18.76 27.01 69.51
C SER A 16 -17.27 27.16 69.96
N SER A 17 -16.46 27.57 68.96
CA SER A 17 -15.48 28.67 68.96
C SER A 17 -14.11 28.63 69.69
N SER A 18 -13.06 28.68 68.85
CA SER A 18 -11.98 29.70 68.81
C SER A 18 -10.69 29.57 69.64
N ALA A 19 -9.62 30.09 69.02
CA ALA A 19 -8.26 30.39 69.48
C ALA A 19 -7.36 29.21 69.92
N SER A 20 -6.25 28.86 69.24
CA SER A 20 -5.09 29.62 68.73
C SER A 20 -3.98 29.88 69.76
N THR A 21 -2.94 29.06 69.71
CA THR A 21 -1.55 29.48 69.97
C THR A 21 -0.62 28.86 68.91
N ALA A 22 -0.02 29.70 68.07
CA ALA A 22 0.97 29.33 67.06
C ALA A 22 2.39 29.42 67.66
N LYS A 23 3.40 28.71 67.13
CA LYS A 23 4.41 29.15 66.13
C LYS A 23 5.56 28.10 66.18
N GLU A 24 6.48 27.91 65.22
CA GLU A 24 6.79 28.55 63.92
C GLU A 24 7.63 27.55 63.08
N GLY A 25 7.65 27.66 61.74
CA GLY A 25 8.48 26.81 60.88
C GLY A 25 7.92 26.56 59.47
N ASN A 26 7.79 27.61 58.67
CA ASN A 26 7.15 27.59 57.35
C ASN A 26 8.13 27.35 56.20
N PRO A 27 7.79 26.49 55.21
CA PRO A 27 8.10 26.77 53.82
C PRO A 27 6.81 26.86 52.96
N ALA A 28 6.57 28.05 52.42
CA ALA A 28 5.51 28.40 51.46
C ALA A 28 4.08 27.92 51.79
N ALA A 29 3.31 28.78 52.46
CA ALA A 29 1.86 28.73 52.38
C ALA A 29 1.42 28.80 50.91
N ARG A 30 0.53 27.89 50.48
CA ARG A 30 -0.04 27.90 49.13
C ARG A 30 -0.74 29.24 48.87
N GLN A 31 -0.11 30.11 48.09
CA GLN A 31 -0.80 31.24 47.49
C GLN A 31 -1.70 30.68 46.37
N HIS A 32 -2.91 30.31 46.77
CA HIS A 32 -3.97 29.93 45.84
C HIS A 32 -4.30 31.12 44.94
N HIS A 33 -3.77 31.10 43.73
CA HIS A 33 -4.09 32.08 42.69
C HIS A 33 -5.14 31.43 41.78
N PRO A 34 -6.45 31.75 41.93
CA PRO A 34 -7.53 30.89 41.41
C PRO A 34 -7.43 30.61 39.91
N LEU A 35 -6.99 31.61 39.14
CA LEU A 35 -6.73 31.49 37.70
C LEU A 35 -5.60 30.49 37.38
N LEU A 36 -4.48 30.53 38.11
CA LEU A 36 -3.33 29.66 37.87
C LEU A 36 -3.59 28.23 38.34
N ASP A 37 -4.32 28.07 39.45
CA ASP A 37 -4.81 26.76 39.88
C ASP A 37 -5.75 26.15 38.83
N THR A 38 -6.70 26.93 38.30
CA THR A 38 -7.61 26.49 37.21
C THR A 38 -6.84 26.09 35.94
N ILE A 39 -5.81 26.85 35.55
CA ILE A 39 -4.92 26.52 34.41
C ILE A 39 -4.13 25.23 34.68
N ASN A 40 -3.68 25.00 35.91
CA ASN A 40 -2.94 23.81 36.33
C ASN A 40 -3.82 22.54 36.45
N GLU A 41 -5.11 22.69 36.72
CA GLU A 41 -6.07 21.60 36.69
C GLU A 41 -6.51 21.25 35.26
N SER A 42 -6.81 22.26 34.44
CA SER A 42 -7.19 22.06 33.04
C SER A 42 -6.10 21.37 32.23
N THR A 43 -4.81 21.55 32.58
CA THR A 43 -3.67 20.94 31.89
C THR A 43 -3.78 19.41 31.73
N LYS A 44 -4.35 18.72 32.72
CA LYS A 44 -4.54 17.25 32.68
C LYS A 44 -5.47 16.85 31.54
N TRP A 45 -6.49 17.66 31.29
CA TRP A 45 -7.47 17.48 30.25
C TRP A 45 -6.92 17.94 28.89
N THR A 46 -6.21 19.07 28.83
CA THR A 46 -5.62 19.60 27.60
C THR A 46 -4.68 18.61 26.92
N VAL A 47 -3.77 17.96 27.66
CA VAL A 47 -2.85 16.96 27.08
C VAL A 47 -3.62 15.73 26.58
N SER A 48 -4.59 15.24 27.35
CA SER A 48 -5.41 14.07 26.98
C SER A 48 -6.28 14.36 25.75
N ALA A 49 -6.89 15.55 25.69
CA ALA A 49 -7.68 16.03 24.56
C ALA A 49 -6.83 16.25 23.31
N ALA A 50 -5.60 16.78 23.44
CA ALA A 50 -4.68 16.94 22.32
C ALA A 50 -4.29 15.58 21.70
N VAL A 51 -3.99 14.57 22.54
CA VAL A 51 -3.71 13.20 22.06
C VAL A 51 -4.93 12.59 21.37
N PHE A 52 -6.13 12.69 21.97
CA PHE A 52 -7.36 12.15 21.39
C PHE A 52 -7.75 12.85 20.08
N THR A 53 -7.64 14.19 20.03
CA THR A 53 -7.91 14.97 18.81
C THR A 53 -6.91 14.63 17.70
N THR A 54 -5.63 14.44 18.04
CA THR A 54 -4.60 14.04 17.07
C THR A 54 -4.88 12.65 16.50
N LEU A 55 -5.24 11.67 17.34
CA LEU A 55 -5.68 10.34 16.89
C LEU A 55 -6.92 10.38 16.01
N ALA A 56 -7.92 11.21 16.37
CA ALA A 56 -9.15 11.35 15.61
C ALA A 56 -8.90 11.97 14.22
N ALA A 57 -8.00 12.95 14.14
CA ALA A 57 -7.65 13.68 12.93
C ALA A 57 -6.59 12.98 12.06
N ARG A 58 -5.71 12.16 12.65
CA ARG A 58 -4.61 11.46 11.96
C ARG A 58 -4.61 9.97 12.29
N ARG A 59 -5.06 9.17 11.32
CA ARG A 59 -5.12 7.70 11.39
C ARG A 59 -3.92 7.04 10.72
N ASP A 60 -2.72 7.56 10.95
CA ASP A 60 -1.48 7.03 10.37
C ASP A 60 -0.67 6.16 11.36
N LEU A 61 0.15 5.27 10.82
CA LEU A 61 0.92 4.28 11.57
C LEU A 61 1.90 4.92 12.57
N ILE A 62 2.47 6.08 12.20
CA ILE A 62 3.41 6.81 13.05
C ILE A 62 2.67 7.39 14.26
N CYS A 63 1.51 8.02 14.05
CA CYS A 63 0.66 8.54 15.13
C CYS A 63 0.23 7.43 16.12
N ALA A 64 -0.23 6.28 15.61
CA ALA A 64 -0.63 5.15 16.44
C ALA A 64 0.55 4.57 17.26
N TRP A 65 1.74 4.48 16.65
CA TRP A 65 2.95 4.05 17.34
C TRP A 65 3.36 5.00 18.48
N TRP A 66 3.30 6.31 18.25
CA TRP A 66 3.62 7.32 19.27
C TRP A 66 2.66 7.30 20.46
N VAL A 67 1.38 7.03 20.21
CA VAL A 67 0.39 6.86 21.29
C VAL A 67 0.70 5.63 22.15
N PHE A 68 1.04 4.48 21.54
CA PHE A 68 1.47 3.31 22.32
C PHE A 68 2.72 3.60 23.15
N GLY A 69 3.69 4.33 22.58
CA GLY A 69 4.88 4.80 23.31
C GLY A 69 4.55 5.69 24.51
N SER A 70 3.52 6.53 24.42
CA SER A 70 3.08 7.38 25.53
C SER A 70 2.46 6.57 26.68
N ILE A 71 1.75 5.48 26.37
CA ILE A 71 1.21 4.54 27.35
C ILE A 71 2.36 3.82 28.05
N LEU A 72 3.35 3.31 27.28
CA LEU A 72 4.56 2.69 27.84
C LEU A 72 5.32 3.67 28.75
N ALA A 73 5.48 4.92 28.34
CA ALA A 73 6.11 5.95 29.15
C ALA A 73 5.37 6.22 30.47
N ALA A 74 4.03 6.19 30.47
CA ALA A 74 3.23 6.32 31.68
C ALA A 74 3.37 5.09 32.61
N VAL A 75 3.41 3.87 32.05
CA VAL A 75 3.62 2.63 32.80
C VAL A 75 5.02 2.59 33.44
N LEU A 76 6.06 2.87 32.67
CA LEU A 76 7.45 2.90 33.16
C LEU A 76 7.65 3.98 34.24
N CYS A 77 7.02 5.14 34.10
CA CYS A 77 7.00 6.17 35.15
C CYS A 77 6.38 5.67 36.46
N ARG A 78 5.26 4.93 36.40
CA ARG A 78 4.63 4.32 37.58
C ARG A 78 5.49 3.20 38.20
N ALA A 79 6.11 2.36 37.38
CA ALA A 79 7.00 1.30 37.83
C ALA A 79 8.24 1.88 38.55
N LEU A 80 8.86 2.93 38.00
CA LEU A 80 10.00 3.60 38.63
C LEU A 80 9.60 4.29 39.95
N LYS A 81 8.42 4.92 40.02
CA LYS A 81 7.87 5.44 41.30
C LYS A 81 7.75 4.36 42.36
N PHE A 82 7.23 3.19 41.98
CA PHE A 82 7.07 2.07 42.91
C PHE A 82 8.44 1.60 43.43
N ALA A 83 9.40 1.32 42.54
CA ALA A 83 10.74 0.91 42.91
C ALA A 83 11.48 1.96 43.79
N LEU A 84 11.37 3.25 43.46
CA LEU A 84 11.95 4.34 44.26
C LEU A 84 11.27 4.56 45.61
N ASN A 85 10.05 4.04 45.81
CA ASN A 85 9.36 4.09 47.09
C ASN A 85 9.71 2.87 47.97
N GLU A 86 9.83 1.68 47.38
CA GLU A 86 10.30 0.47 48.07
C GLU A 86 11.76 0.60 48.54
N ALA A 87 12.62 1.26 47.76
CA ALA A 87 14.02 1.49 48.10
C ALA A 87 14.25 2.57 49.19
N ARG A 88 13.21 3.14 49.81
CA ARG A 88 13.38 4.21 50.81
C ARG A 88 13.73 3.66 52.20
N PRO A 89 14.69 4.27 52.92
CA PRO A 89 14.91 3.99 54.34
C PRO A 89 13.65 4.24 55.17
N SER A 90 13.40 3.39 56.17
CA SER A 90 12.23 3.46 57.06
C SER A 90 12.12 4.75 57.88
N THR A 91 13.23 5.50 58.00
CA THR A 91 13.32 6.79 58.70
C THR A 91 12.91 8.00 57.82
N ALA A 92 12.72 7.81 56.52
CA ALA A 92 12.36 8.91 55.62
C ALA A 92 10.89 9.33 55.81
N ARG A 93 10.65 10.61 56.13
CA ARG A 93 9.29 11.17 56.13
C ARG A 93 8.66 10.99 54.73
N LYS A 94 7.44 10.45 54.66
CA LYS A 94 6.60 10.42 53.45
C LYS A 94 6.03 11.81 53.12
N ALA A 95 6.92 12.78 52.89
CA ALA A 95 6.57 14.07 52.32
C ALA A 95 6.52 13.93 50.78
N ASP A 96 5.31 13.61 50.29
CA ASP A 96 4.89 13.52 48.89
C ASP A 96 5.42 12.31 48.04
N PRO A 97 4.57 11.56 47.31
CA PRO A 97 4.94 10.28 46.69
C PRO A 97 5.35 10.40 45.20
N GLY A 98 5.79 11.59 44.78
CA GLY A 98 5.65 12.05 43.39
C GLY A 98 6.79 11.80 42.39
N MET A 99 7.99 11.39 42.81
CA MET A 99 9.19 11.36 41.95
C MET A 99 9.33 10.06 41.12
N PRO A 100 9.57 10.13 39.79
CA PRO A 100 9.57 11.31 38.92
C PRO A 100 8.15 11.82 38.60
N SER A 101 7.95 13.13 38.40
CA SER A 101 6.62 13.69 38.15
C SER A 101 5.99 13.08 36.89
N SER A 102 4.81 12.44 37.04
CA SER A 102 4.13 11.77 35.93
C SER A 102 3.59 12.77 34.89
N HIS A 103 3.29 13.99 35.32
CA HIS A 103 2.88 15.05 34.40
C HIS A 103 4.07 15.56 33.58
N ALA A 104 5.21 15.79 34.23
CA ALA A 104 6.46 16.14 33.54
C ALA A 104 6.94 15.02 32.59
N ASN A 105 6.71 13.75 32.95
CA ASN A 105 6.97 12.60 32.08
C ASN A 105 6.11 12.63 30.80
N SER A 106 4.81 12.86 30.91
CA SER A 106 3.94 13.00 29.73
C SER A 106 4.28 14.23 28.88
N LEU A 107 4.61 15.37 29.51
CA LEU A 107 5.01 16.58 28.79
C LEU A 107 6.38 16.42 28.11
N GLY A 108 7.36 15.79 28.75
CA GLY A 108 8.66 15.49 28.16
C GLY A 108 8.57 14.52 26.98
N PHE A 109 7.75 13.47 27.11
CA PHE A 109 7.47 12.57 25.99
C PHE A 109 6.81 13.31 24.81
N LEU A 110 5.78 14.13 25.08
CA LEU A 110 5.06 14.88 24.04
C LEU A 110 5.95 15.93 23.35
N ALA A 111 6.73 16.70 24.12
CA ALA A 111 7.66 17.69 23.59
C ALA A 111 8.74 17.03 22.73
N MET A 112 9.32 15.92 23.20
CA MET A 112 10.33 15.17 22.45
C MET A 112 9.74 14.53 21.19
N PHE A 113 8.51 14.00 21.23
CA PHE A 113 7.77 13.56 20.05
C PHE A 113 7.66 14.68 19.01
N VAL A 114 7.15 15.85 19.39
CA VAL A 114 6.93 16.96 18.45
C VAL A 114 8.25 17.48 17.90
N SER A 115 9.32 17.57 18.71
CA SER A 115 10.66 17.94 18.25
C SER A 115 11.25 16.92 17.28
N ILE A 116 11.15 15.62 17.57
CA ILE A 116 11.59 14.55 16.65
C ILE A 116 10.78 14.60 15.36
N TRP A 117 9.45 14.75 15.46
CA TRP A 117 8.57 14.83 14.29
C TRP A 117 8.95 16.02 13.40
N ALA A 118 9.08 17.23 13.96
CA ALA A 118 9.46 18.42 13.21
C ALA A 118 10.89 18.36 12.63
N ALA A 119 11.84 17.76 13.36
CA ALA A 119 13.19 17.51 12.83
C ALA A 119 13.19 16.46 11.70
N ASN A 120 12.24 15.53 11.70
CA ASN A 120 12.12 14.47 10.70
C ASN A 120 11.11 14.78 9.60
N THR A 121 10.31 15.86 9.64
CA THR A 121 9.50 16.28 8.48
C THR A 121 10.35 16.73 7.28
N GLY A 122 11.65 17.00 7.49
CA GLY A 122 12.64 17.20 6.42
C GLY A 122 13.46 15.96 6.02
N THR A 123 13.38 14.83 6.76
CA THR A 123 14.25 13.64 6.56
C THR A 123 13.52 12.29 6.58
N ALA A 124 12.23 12.25 6.91
CA ALA A 124 11.35 11.09 6.72
C ALA A 124 11.03 10.83 5.23
N ALA A 125 11.52 11.68 4.33
CA ALA A 125 11.54 11.45 2.88
C ALA A 125 12.64 10.45 2.43
N ALA A 126 13.41 9.86 3.36
CA ALA A 126 14.56 9.01 3.05
C ALA A 126 14.43 7.53 3.50
N GLY A 127 13.21 7.03 3.77
CA GLY A 127 13.06 5.64 4.24
C GLY A 127 11.65 5.03 4.31
N THR A 128 10.60 5.75 3.90
CA THR A 128 9.24 5.22 3.79
C THR A 128 8.55 5.83 2.56
N ALA A 129 7.75 5.02 1.87
CA ALA A 129 7.17 5.28 0.55
C ALA A 129 6.60 6.69 0.31
N ALA A 130 6.68 7.09 -0.96
CA ALA A 130 6.37 8.43 -1.46
C ALA A 130 5.00 8.98 -1.01
N VAL A 131 5.05 10.02 -0.18
CA VAL A 131 4.17 11.18 -0.39
C VAL A 131 4.93 12.14 -1.30
N SER A 132 4.26 12.67 -2.32
CA SER A 132 4.88 13.50 -3.37
C SER A 132 5.80 14.60 -2.81
N LEU A 133 6.99 14.73 -3.41
CA LEU A 133 7.91 15.84 -3.15
C LEU A 133 7.29 17.22 -3.44
N SER A 134 6.29 17.32 -4.34
CA SER A 134 5.53 18.55 -4.56
C SER A 134 4.52 18.86 -3.44
N THR A 135 4.06 17.84 -2.70
CA THR A 135 3.17 18.01 -1.53
C THR A 135 3.96 18.24 -0.25
N ILE A 136 5.15 17.65 -0.09
CA ILE A 136 6.01 17.88 1.09
C ILE A 136 6.70 19.25 1.02
N SER A 137 7.03 19.76 -0.17
CA SER A 137 7.61 21.10 -0.33
C SER A 137 6.69 22.24 0.15
N SER A 138 5.36 22.02 0.26
CA SER A 138 4.44 23.03 0.82
C SER A 138 4.25 22.91 2.34
N ILE A 139 4.55 21.76 2.93
CA ILE A 139 4.47 21.54 4.39
C ILE A 139 5.71 22.07 5.10
N ASN A 140 6.90 21.93 4.49
CA ASN A 140 8.18 22.27 5.12
C ASN A 140 8.40 23.79 5.33
N ASN A 141 7.59 24.64 4.69
CA ASN A 141 7.55 26.09 4.88
C ASN A 141 6.30 26.60 5.60
N SER A 142 5.44 25.72 6.12
CA SER A 142 4.26 26.15 6.88
C SER A 142 4.70 26.75 8.23
N PRO A 143 4.38 28.02 8.53
CA PRO A 143 4.68 28.62 9.83
C PRO A 143 4.14 27.78 10.99
N MET A 144 3.04 27.06 10.77
CA MET A 144 2.41 26.19 11.76
C MET A 144 3.34 25.08 12.26
N VAL A 145 4.16 24.45 11.41
CA VAL A 145 5.07 23.36 11.85
C VAL A 145 6.16 23.94 12.76
N PHE A 146 6.74 25.08 12.37
CA PHE A 146 7.72 25.81 13.17
C PHE A 146 7.12 26.27 14.51
N PHE A 147 5.94 26.90 14.51
CA PHE A 147 5.22 27.32 15.71
C PHE A 147 4.87 26.15 16.65
N LEU A 148 4.49 24.98 16.12
CA LEU A 148 4.24 23.79 16.93
C LEU A 148 5.54 23.20 17.52
N SER A 149 6.61 23.16 16.72
CA SER A 149 7.91 22.61 17.13
C SER A 149 8.59 23.38 18.27
N LEU A 150 8.36 24.70 18.35
CA LEU A 150 8.84 25.53 19.46
C LEU A 150 7.77 25.72 20.55
N GLY A 151 6.51 25.88 20.15
CA GLY A 151 5.40 26.19 21.04
C GLY A 151 5.02 25.06 21.98
N ILE A 152 5.02 23.79 21.53
CA ILE A 152 4.66 22.66 22.40
C ILE A 152 5.73 22.40 23.47
N PRO A 153 7.05 22.37 23.16
CA PRO A 153 8.08 22.31 24.20
C PRO A 153 8.06 23.51 25.15
N ALA A 154 7.91 24.74 24.64
CA ALA A 154 7.84 25.94 25.48
C ALA A 154 6.63 25.93 26.43
N LEU A 155 5.44 25.53 25.92
CA LEU A 155 4.24 25.35 26.72
C LEU A 155 4.42 24.24 27.76
N GLY A 156 5.03 23.11 27.40
CA GLY A 156 5.36 22.04 28.33
C GLY A 156 6.27 22.52 29.47
N LEU A 157 7.32 23.27 29.15
CA LEU A 157 8.22 23.85 30.16
C LEU A 157 7.49 24.85 31.06
N PHE A 158 6.67 25.74 30.50
CA PHE A 158 5.84 26.68 31.27
C PHE A 158 4.87 25.97 32.22
N LEU A 159 4.12 24.97 31.74
CA LEU A 159 3.19 24.19 32.54
C LEU A 159 3.88 23.41 33.66
N THR A 160 5.11 22.97 33.41
CA THR A 160 5.90 22.26 34.43
C THR A 160 6.53 23.22 35.44
N TRP A 161 7.00 24.40 35.01
CA TRP A 161 7.39 25.50 35.88
C TRP A 161 6.23 25.95 36.78
N LEU A 162 5.02 26.08 36.22
CA LEU A 162 3.82 26.49 36.95
C LEU A 162 3.51 25.51 38.11
N ARG A 163 3.76 24.21 37.92
CA ARG A 163 3.64 23.21 39.00
C ARG A 163 4.67 23.38 40.11
N VAL A 164 5.85 23.89 39.81
CA VAL A 164 6.87 24.22 40.83
C VAL A 164 6.50 25.53 41.53
N ALA A 165 6.15 26.57 40.77
CA ALA A 165 5.78 27.89 41.29
C ALA A 165 4.57 27.86 42.23
N LEU A 166 3.58 27.01 41.94
CA LEU A 166 2.40 26.79 42.79
C LEU A 166 2.62 25.74 43.90
N GLY A 167 3.84 25.19 44.05
CA GLY A 167 4.18 24.23 45.11
C GLY A 167 3.54 22.84 44.96
N TYR A 168 3.15 22.42 43.75
CA TYR A 168 2.64 21.07 43.48
C TYR A 168 3.75 20.03 43.25
N HIS A 169 4.96 20.45 42.90
CA HIS A 169 6.13 19.57 42.67
C HIS A 169 7.43 20.31 42.97
N THR A 170 8.52 19.59 43.22
CA THR A 170 9.88 20.16 43.27
C THR A 170 10.53 20.18 41.89
N VAL A 171 11.62 20.94 41.72
CA VAL A 171 12.40 21.02 40.47
C VAL A 171 12.96 19.65 40.08
N GLU A 172 13.44 18.87 41.05
CA GLU A 172 14.05 17.55 40.84
C GLU A 172 13.00 16.52 40.39
N GLN A 173 11.81 16.54 40.99
CA GLN A 173 10.69 15.69 40.57
C GLN A 173 10.30 15.97 39.11
N VAL A 174 10.30 17.26 38.74
CA VAL A 174 10.00 17.75 37.40
C VAL A 174 11.08 17.34 36.40
N ALA A 175 12.36 17.59 36.71
CA ALA A 175 13.50 17.25 35.86
C ALA A 175 13.59 15.74 35.62
N ALA A 176 13.44 14.92 36.66
CA ALA A 176 13.44 13.47 36.55
C ALA A 176 12.27 12.94 35.68
N GLY A 177 11.12 13.62 35.69
CA GLY A 177 10.00 13.31 34.79
C GLY A 177 10.33 13.66 33.34
N TRP A 178 10.81 14.87 33.08
CA TRP A 178 11.21 15.31 31.74
C TRP A 178 12.28 14.40 31.11
N LEU A 179 13.31 14.05 31.88
CA LEU A 179 14.37 13.12 31.44
C LEU A 179 13.79 11.76 31.08
N LEU A 180 13.00 11.14 31.96
CA LEU A 180 12.41 9.83 31.70
C LEU A 180 11.52 9.83 30.45
N GLY A 181 10.58 10.78 30.36
CA GLY A 181 9.66 10.88 29.23
C GLY A 181 10.36 11.11 27.90
N SER A 182 11.36 12.01 27.88
CA SER A 182 12.14 12.33 26.68
C SER A 182 13.02 11.14 26.24
N SER A 183 13.69 10.46 27.18
CA SER A 183 14.51 9.28 26.87
C SER A 183 13.67 8.13 26.32
N ILE A 184 12.48 7.91 26.87
CA ILE A 184 11.55 6.88 26.35
C ILE A 184 11.06 7.27 24.95
N ALA A 185 10.74 8.55 24.68
CA ALA A 185 10.36 9.02 23.35
C ALA A 185 11.46 8.75 22.30
N VAL A 186 12.72 9.09 22.59
CA VAL A 186 13.86 8.82 21.70
C VAL A 186 14.04 7.31 21.48
N GLY A 187 14.03 6.52 22.54
CA GLY A 187 14.19 5.06 22.44
C GLY A 187 13.05 4.39 21.67
N TRP A 188 11.82 4.85 21.88
CA TRP A 188 10.63 4.34 21.20
C TRP A 188 10.58 4.68 19.71
N TRP A 189 11.05 5.88 19.33
CA TRP A 189 11.28 6.24 17.93
C TRP A 189 12.34 5.35 17.28
N GLN A 190 13.49 5.17 17.94
CA GLN A 190 14.58 4.34 17.44
C GLN A 190 14.18 2.86 17.29
N LEU A 191 13.38 2.32 18.22
CA LEU A 191 12.78 0.99 18.11
C LEU A 191 11.77 0.91 16.95
N GLY A 192 10.96 1.97 16.79
CA GLY A 192 10.04 2.16 15.67
C GLY A 192 10.75 1.99 14.34
N ILE A 193 11.68 2.89 14.02
CA ILE A 193 12.36 2.93 12.72
C ILE A 193 13.26 1.70 12.46
N LYS A 194 13.93 1.15 13.48
CA LYS A 194 14.90 0.04 13.29
C LYS A 194 14.28 -1.35 13.30
N LYS A 195 13.08 -1.52 13.86
CA LYS A 195 12.49 -2.85 14.10
C LYS A 195 10.99 -2.89 13.82
N ALA A 196 10.20 -1.97 14.38
CA ALA A 196 8.75 -2.09 14.31
C ALA A 196 8.16 -1.69 12.97
N PHE A 197 8.51 -0.52 12.41
CA PHE A 197 7.94 -0.03 11.15
C PHE A 197 8.21 -0.95 9.95
N PRO A 198 9.43 -1.51 9.75
CA PRO A 198 9.66 -2.49 8.67
C PRO A 198 8.72 -3.69 8.73
N ILE A 199 8.37 -4.16 9.93
CA ILE A 199 7.44 -5.29 10.14
C ILE A 199 5.99 -4.82 9.98
N LEU A 200 5.61 -3.72 10.61
CA LEU A 200 4.24 -3.20 10.63
C LEU A 200 3.76 -2.81 9.23
N VAL A 201 4.62 -2.17 8.41
CA VAL A 201 4.29 -1.83 7.02
C VAL A 201 3.95 -3.07 6.18
N GLN A 202 4.61 -4.20 6.44
CA GLN A 202 4.42 -5.47 5.72
C GLN A 202 3.23 -6.32 6.23
N ARG A 203 2.59 -5.93 7.33
CA ARG A 203 1.66 -6.78 8.09
C ARG A 203 0.38 -6.01 8.47
N THR A 204 -0.55 -5.91 7.52
CA THR A 204 -1.78 -5.11 7.65
C THR A 204 -2.65 -5.54 8.84
N GLU A 205 -2.63 -6.81 9.24
CA GLU A 205 -3.32 -7.30 10.42
C GLU A 205 -2.72 -6.76 11.73
N LEU A 206 -1.41 -6.52 11.78
CA LEU A 206 -0.76 -5.85 12.90
C LEU A 206 -1.04 -4.35 12.91
N GLN A 207 -1.22 -3.73 11.74
CA GLN A 207 -1.70 -2.34 11.65
C GLN A 207 -3.14 -2.24 12.19
N PHE A 208 -4.05 -3.11 11.75
CA PHE A 208 -5.42 -3.18 12.26
C PHE A 208 -5.45 -3.46 13.77
N ALA A 209 -4.62 -4.37 14.28
CA ALA A 209 -4.48 -4.60 15.72
C ALA A 209 -4.06 -3.31 16.45
N LEU A 210 -3.01 -2.63 15.96
CA LEU A 210 -2.53 -1.37 16.52
C LEU A 210 -3.61 -0.26 16.52
N TYR A 211 -4.41 -0.16 15.45
CA TYR A 211 -5.53 0.77 15.38
C TYR A 211 -6.69 0.37 16.32
N SER A 212 -7.00 -0.92 16.44
CA SER A 212 -8.11 -1.40 17.29
C SER A 212 -7.93 -1.08 18.77
N VAL A 213 -6.68 -1.00 19.25
CA VAL A 213 -6.31 -0.58 20.61
C VAL A 213 -6.59 0.92 20.85
N THR A 214 -6.81 1.72 19.80
CA THR A 214 -7.12 3.16 19.90
C THR A 214 -8.61 3.49 19.84
N THR A 215 -9.49 2.51 19.59
CA THR A 215 -10.95 2.72 19.44
C THR A 215 -11.77 1.75 20.28
N GLU A 216 -11.85 1.99 21.59
CA GLU A 216 -12.86 1.34 22.43
C GLU A 216 -14.27 1.87 22.10
N LEU A 217 -15.14 0.98 21.63
CA LEU A 217 -16.59 1.21 21.53
C LEU A 217 -17.26 0.48 22.71
N PRO A 218 -17.83 1.18 23.72
CA PRO A 218 -18.28 0.54 24.95
C PRO A 218 -19.42 -0.48 24.74
N ALA A 219 -19.23 -1.70 25.20
CA ALA A 219 -20.09 -2.86 24.93
C ALA A 219 -21.57 -2.74 25.36
N HIS A 220 -21.93 -1.73 26.18
CA HIS A 220 -23.29 -1.53 26.68
C HIS A 220 -24.25 -0.86 25.66
N LEU A 221 -23.73 -0.25 24.60
CA LEU A 221 -24.56 0.36 23.53
C LEU A 221 -25.06 -0.63 22.46
N SER A 222 -24.69 -1.92 22.59
CA SER A 222 -24.90 -2.97 21.57
C SER A 222 -26.35 -3.46 21.39
N ARG A 223 -27.25 -3.24 22.37
CA ARG A 223 -28.59 -3.88 22.42
C ARG A 223 -29.80 -3.00 22.11
N GLN A 224 -29.66 -1.67 22.06
CA GLN A 224 -30.79 -0.77 21.76
C GLN A 224 -30.68 -0.09 20.39
N THR A 225 -29.46 0.13 19.90
CA THR A 225 -29.20 0.63 18.53
C THR A 225 -29.56 -0.39 17.44
N THR A 226 -29.50 -1.68 17.76
CA THR A 226 -29.73 -2.81 16.84
C THR A 226 -31.09 -2.79 16.14
N LYS A 227 -32.13 -2.19 16.77
CA LYS A 227 -33.46 -2.05 16.15
C LYS A 227 -33.59 -0.80 15.27
N ALA A 228 -33.09 0.35 15.71
CA ALA A 228 -33.20 1.60 14.95
C ALA A 228 -32.31 1.63 13.70
N ILE A 229 -31.14 0.97 13.75
CA ILE A 229 -30.20 0.85 12.63
C ILE A 229 -30.78 0.01 11.48
N SER A 230 -31.63 -0.98 11.78
CA SER A 230 -32.18 -1.93 10.78
C SER A 230 -33.04 -1.30 9.67
N VAL A 231 -33.54 -0.08 9.88
CA VAL A 231 -34.40 0.63 8.91
C VAL A 231 -33.62 1.65 8.08
N SER A 232 -32.45 2.11 8.55
CA SER A 232 -31.64 3.14 7.87
C SER A 232 -30.39 2.60 7.18
N VAL A 233 -29.80 1.50 7.68
CA VAL A 233 -28.59 0.88 7.09
C VAL A 233 -28.97 -0.14 6.01
N ARG A 234 -29.69 0.34 4.98
CA ARG A 234 -29.88 -0.37 3.71
C ARG A 234 -29.13 0.25 2.53
N SER A 235 -28.41 1.35 2.73
CA SER A 235 -27.78 2.14 1.65
C SER A 235 -26.27 2.39 1.78
N SER A 236 -25.61 2.00 2.87
CA SER A 236 -24.15 2.25 3.03
C SER A 236 -23.43 1.24 3.93
N VAL A 237 -23.44 -0.03 3.53
CA VAL A 237 -22.29 -0.89 3.86
C VAL A 237 -21.13 -0.42 2.98
N MET A 238 -19.99 -0.03 3.55
CA MET A 238 -18.74 -0.01 2.78
C MET A 238 -18.35 -1.46 2.50
N THR A 239 -18.95 -2.03 1.46
CA THR A 239 -18.47 -3.29 0.90
C THR A 239 -17.06 -3.05 0.38
N SER A 240 -16.13 -3.95 0.67
CA SER A 240 -14.94 -4.09 -0.17
C SER A 240 -15.37 -4.10 -1.64
N PRO A 241 -14.66 -3.44 -2.56
CA PRO A 241 -15.02 -3.45 -3.97
C PRO A 241 -15.27 -4.88 -4.46
N PRO A 242 -16.28 -5.11 -5.32
CA PRO A 242 -16.54 -6.45 -5.82
C PRO A 242 -15.27 -7.01 -6.49
N PRO A 243 -15.02 -8.33 -6.39
CA PRO A 243 -13.87 -8.94 -7.04
C PRO A 243 -13.96 -8.73 -8.55
N LEU A 244 -12.81 -8.60 -9.21
CA LEU A 244 -12.76 -8.51 -10.66
C LEU A 244 -13.45 -9.72 -11.31
N PRO A 245 -14.28 -9.51 -12.35
CA PRO A 245 -14.78 -10.58 -13.19
C PRO A 245 -13.65 -11.45 -13.73
N ARG A 246 -13.99 -12.70 -14.06
CA ARG A 246 -13.03 -13.68 -14.60
C ARG A 246 -13.56 -14.31 -15.88
N ARG A 247 -12.64 -14.80 -16.70
CA ARG A 247 -12.92 -15.50 -17.97
C ARG A 247 -11.99 -16.72 -18.08
N TYR A 248 -12.44 -17.76 -18.78
CA TYR A 248 -11.56 -18.89 -19.09
C TYR A 248 -10.51 -18.50 -20.13
N LEU A 249 -9.27 -18.94 -19.92
CA LEU A 249 -8.16 -18.75 -20.86
C LEU A 249 -8.16 -19.87 -21.91
N GLY A 250 -8.95 -19.71 -22.98
CA GLY A 250 -9.10 -20.72 -24.02
C GLY A 250 -9.62 -22.06 -23.48
N GLN A 251 -8.96 -23.17 -23.83
CA GLN A 251 -9.25 -24.52 -23.29
C GLN A 251 -8.24 -25.00 -22.24
N THR A 252 -7.43 -24.10 -21.66
CA THR A 252 -6.44 -24.42 -20.59
C THR A 252 -7.07 -24.93 -19.28
N GLY A 253 -8.36 -24.67 -19.07
CA GLY A 253 -9.03 -24.84 -17.77
C GLY A 253 -8.71 -23.75 -16.74
N LEU A 254 -7.82 -22.81 -17.04
CA LEU A 254 -7.49 -21.68 -16.18
C LEU A 254 -8.58 -20.62 -16.25
N GLU A 255 -9.07 -20.18 -15.08
CA GLU A 255 -9.98 -19.04 -14.95
C GLU A 255 -9.17 -17.82 -14.49
N VAL A 256 -8.95 -16.85 -15.39
CA VAL A 256 -8.14 -15.66 -15.16
C VAL A 256 -9.01 -14.42 -14.93
N SER A 257 -8.56 -13.51 -14.07
CA SER A 257 -9.14 -12.17 -13.93
C SER A 257 -9.03 -11.39 -15.24
N VAL A 258 -10.11 -10.68 -15.62
CA VAL A 258 -10.18 -9.86 -16.85
C VAL A 258 -9.05 -8.83 -16.97
N LEU A 259 -8.53 -8.39 -15.82
CA LEU A 259 -7.31 -7.61 -15.68
C LEU A 259 -6.21 -8.50 -15.08
N GLY A 260 -5.07 -8.58 -15.75
CA GLY A 260 -3.88 -9.30 -15.28
C GLY A 260 -2.75 -8.36 -14.88
N PHE A 261 -1.91 -8.80 -13.96
CA PHE A 261 -0.72 -8.08 -13.49
C PHE A 261 0.45 -8.30 -14.45
N GLY A 262 0.77 -7.29 -15.27
CA GLY A 262 1.99 -7.27 -16.07
C GLY A 262 3.18 -6.76 -15.24
N ALA A 263 4.13 -7.65 -14.95
CA ALA A 263 5.24 -7.37 -14.04
C ALA A 263 6.45 -6.66 -14.68
N SER A 264 6.41 -6.32 -15.97
CA SER A 264 7.52 -5.63 -16.66
C SER A 264 8.02 -4.37 -15.92
N PRO A 265 7.15 -3.49 -15.37
CA PRO A 265 7.58 -2.37 -14.53
C PRO A 265 8.38 -2.77 -13.28
N LEU A 266 8.17 -3.97 -12.69
CA LEU A 266 9.00 -4.46 -11.56
C LEU A 266 10.47 -4.70 -11.96
N GLY A 267 10.75 -4.90 -13.25
CA GLY A 267 12.12 -4.91 -13.78
C GLY A 267 12.77 -3.52 -13.85
N GLY A 268 11.98 -2.45 -13.72
CA GLY A 268 12.44 -1.07 -13.94
C GLY A 268 12.48 -0.65 -15.42
N VAL A 269 11.78 -1.37 -16.30
CA VAL A 269 11.85 -1.20 -17.78
C VAL A 269 11.39 0.18 -18.27
N PHE A 270 10.36 0.74 -17.63
CA PHE A 270 9.80 2.05 -18.00
C PHE A 270 10.25 3.19 -17.07
N GLN A 271 10.53 2.88 -15.81
CA GLN A 271 10.94 3.82 -14.77
C GLN A 271 11.65 3.07 -13.64
N ALA A 272 12.47 3.76 -12.85
CA ALA A 272 13.04 3.17 -11.63
C ALA A 272 11.92 2.78 -10.64
N ILE A 273 12.12 1.67 -9.92
CA ILE A 273 11.15 1.16 -8.93
C ILE A 273 11.82 0.88 -7.58
N ASP A 274 11.10 1.19 -6.50
CA ASP A 274 11.38 0.65 -5.17
C ASP A 274 10.92 -0.82 -5.10
N GLU A 275 11.79 -1.72 -4.64
CA GLU A 275 11.48 -3.15 -4.58
C GLU A 275 10.35 -3.45 -3.59
N SER A 276 10.29 -2.74 -2.46
CA SER A 276 9.27 -2.99 -1.43
C SER A 276 7.88 -2.53 -1.87
N GLU A 277 7.79 -1.43 -2.62
CA GLU A 277 6.56 -0.98 -3.28
C GLU A 277 6.13 -1.97 -4.38
N GLY A 278 7.09 -2.46 -5.18
CA GLY A 278 6.86 -3.52 -6.16
C GLY A 278 6.25 -4.78 -5.54
N ILE A 279 6.84 -5.28 -4.45
CA ILE A 279 6.32 -6.43 -3.67
C ILE A 279 4.92 -6.13 -3.10
N ALA A 280 4.71 -4.93 -2.55
CA ALA A 280 3.41 -4.52 -2.01
C ALA A 280 2.31 -4.44 -3.09
N SER A 281 2.68 -4.08 -4.33
CA SER A 281 1.73 -4.05 -5.46
C SER A 281 1.21 -5.44 -5.82
N VAL A 282 2.03 -6.50 -5.69
CA VAL A 282 1.61 -7.90 -5.91
C VAL A 282 0.56 -8.33 -4.88
N GLN A 283 0.76 -8.00 -3.60
CA GLN A 283 -0.24 -8.25 -2.56
C GLN A 283 -1.53 -7.43 -2.76
N ALA A 284 -1.40 -6.16 -3.16
CA ALA A 284 -2.56 -5.32 -3.47
C ALA A 284 -3.37 -5.90 -4.65
N ALA A 285 -2.70 -6.42 -5.68
CA ALA A 285 -3.34 -7.00 -6.86
C ALA A 285 -4.17 -8.24 -6.49
N PHE A 286 -3.58 -9.15 -5.71
CA PHE A 286 -4.28 -10.31 -5.17
C PHE A 286 -5.49 -9.90 -4.32
N ASN A 287 -5.32 -8.92 -3.41
CA ASN A 287 -6.40 -8.42 -2.56
C ASN A 287 -7.54 -7.73 -3.35
N ARG A 288 -7.27 -7.23 -4.56
CA ARG A 288 -8.28 -6.68 -5.49
C ARG A 288 -8.89 -7.74 -6.42
N GLY A 289 -8.49 -9.00 -6.30
CA GLY A 289 -9.02 -10.12 -7.07
C GLY A 289 -8.27 -10.44 -8.36
N ILE A 290 -7.15 -9.79 -8.64
CA ILE A 290 -6.25 -10.20 -9.73
C ILE A 290 -5.61 -11.53 -9.33
N ASN A 291 -5.80 -12.58 -10.14
CA ASN A 291 -5.15 -13.87 -9.94
C ASN A 291 -4.10 -14.19 -11.01
N PHE A 292 -4.06 -13.48 -12.14
CA PHE A 292 -3.13 -13.72 -13.23
C PHE A 292 -1.94 -12.76 -13.18
N PHE A 293 -0.72 -13.31 -13.13
CA PHE A 293 0.54 -12.57 -13.03
C PHE A 293 1.49 -13.00 -14.14
N ASP A 294 1.95 -12.06 -14.98
CA ASP A 294 2.83 -12.31 -16.13
C ASP A 294 4.16 -11.57 -16.00
N THR A 295 5.28 -12.25 -16.28
CA THR A 295 6.64 -11.70 -16.26
C THR A 295 7.48 -12.29 -17.40
N SER A 296 8.80 -12.04 -17.41
CA SER A 296 9.76 -12.59 -18.36
C SER A 296 11.19 -12.42 -17.84
N PRO A 297 12.12 -13.34 -18.11
CA PRO A 297 13.55 -13.14 -17.85
C PRO A 297 14.12 -11.90 -18.57
N PHE A 298 13.55 -11.47 -19.71
CA PHE A 298 13.95 -10.24 -20.40
C PHE A 298 13.67 -8.95 -19.59
N TYR A 299 12.68 -8.95 -18.69
CA TYR A 299 12.19 -7.71 -18.08
C TYR A 299 13.15 -7.21 -16.98
N GLY A 300 14.00 -6.25 -17.35
CA GLY A 300 14.98 -5.63 -16.48
C GLY A 300 16.07 -6.60 -16.05
N ASP A 301 16.64 -7.35 -17.00
CA ASP A 301 17.71 -8.33 -16.77
C ASP A 301 17.36 -9.30 -15.63
N THR A 302 16.22 -9.99 -15.76
CA THR A 302 15.62 -10.91 -14.78
C THR A 302 15.15 -10.31 -13.45
N LYS A 303 15.29 -9.00 -13.23
CA LYS A 303 14.83 -8.32 -12.01
C LYS A 303 13.32 -8.45 -11.81
N SER A 304 12.51 -8.38 -12.88
CA SER A 304 11.05 -8.55 -12.78
C SER A 304 10.65 -9.88 -12.14
N GLU A 305 11.23 -11.01 -12.59
CA GLU A 305 10.96 -12.34 -12.01
C GLU A 305 11.36 -12.41 -10.54
N THR A 306 12.50 -11.79 -10.18
CA THR A 306 13.03 -11.77 -8.81
C THR A 306 12.14 -10.98 -7.85
N VAL A 307 11.67 -9.79 -8.27
CA VAL A 307 10.78 -8.94 -7.46
C VAL A 307 9.38 -9.56 -7.39
N LEU A 308 8.86 -10.08 -8.50
CA LEU A 308 7.58 -10.76 -8.54
C LEU A 308 7.61 -12.00 -7.62
N GLY A 309 8.64 -12.85 -7.71
CA GLY A 309 8.77 -14.05 -6.88
C GLY A 309 8.78 -13.76 -5.38
N LYS A 310 9.43 -12.66 -4.95
CA LYS A 310 9.37 -12.19 -3.55
C LYS A 310 7.94 -11.85 -3.11
N GLY A 311 7.12 -11.28 -4.00
CA GLY A 311 5.70 -11.01 -3.76
C GLY A 311 4.82 -12.26 -3.79
N LEU A 312 4.96 -13.11 -4.82
CA LEU A 312 4.17 -14.33 -4.99
C LEU A 312 4.33 -15.31 -3.81
N LYS A 313 5.51 -15.35 -3.19
CA LYS A 313 5.78 -16.15 -1.98
C LYS A 313 4.88 -15.82 -0.79
N LEU A 314 4.28 -14.62 -0.77
CA LEU A 314 3.36 -14.18 0.28
C LEU A 314 1.91 -14.63 0.01
N LEU A 315 1.63 -15.17 -1.19
CA LEU A 315 0.30 -15.52 -1.66
C LEU A 315 0.04 -17.05 -1.64
N PRO A 316 -1.22 -17.47 -1.48
CA PRO A 316 -1.59 -18.88 -1.64
C PRO A 316 -1.43 -19.33 -3.11
N ARG A 317 -0.46 -20.21 -3.36
CA ARG A 317 -0.04 -20.64 -4.72
C ARG A 317 -1.18 -21.27 -5.55
N ASP A 318 -2.13 -21.90 -4.88
CA ASP A 318 -3.32 -22.55 -5.45
C ASP A 318 -4.39 -21.55 -5.94
N GLN A 319 -4.26 -20.26 -5.60
CA GLN A 319 -5.22 -19.21 -5.96
C GLN A 319 -4.66 -18.20 -6.96
N ILE A 320 -3.41 -18.39 -7.40
CA ILE A 320 -2.72 -17.54 -8.38
C ILE A 320 -2.30 -18.36 -9.61
N ILE A 321 -2.26 -17.67 -10.74
CA ILE A 321 -1.90 -18.21 -12.05
C ILE A 321 -0.68 -17.41 -12.52
N VAL A 322 0.46 -18.08 -12.66
CA VAL A 322 1.74 -17.43 -12.95
C VAL A 322 2.22 -17.79 -14.35
N ALA A 323 2.47 -16.77 -15.15
CA ALA A 323 3.06 -16.86 -16.47
C ALA A 323 4.47 -16.27 -16.50
N THR A 324 5.40 -16.98 -17.14
CA THR A 324 6.69 -16.41 -17.57
C THR A 324 7.00 -16.83 -19.01
N LYS A 325 8.19 -16.51 -19.51
CA LYS A 325 8.57 -16.67 -20.90
C LYS A 325 9.99 -17.20 -21.06
N ILE A 326 10.30 -17.72 -22.25
CA ILE A 326 11.64 -18.15 -22.69
C ILE A 326 12.00 -17.50 -24.03
N GLY A 327 13.22 -17.70 -24.52
CA GLY A 327 13.61 -17.33 -25.88
C GLY A 327 14.29 -15.96 -26.00
N ARG A 328 13.88 -14.97 -25.19
CA ARG A 328 14.50 -13.64 -25.15
C ARG A 328 15.15 -13.36 -23.78
N TYR A 329 16.42 -13.01 -23.80
CA TYR A 329 17.27 -12.82 -22.60
C TYR A 329 17.98 -11.47 -22.52
N GLY A 330 17.78 -10.61 -23.52
CA GLY A 330 18.35 -9.28 -23.62
C GLY A 330 17.83 -8.58 -24.87
N GLN A 331 18.25 -7.33 -25.11
CA GLN A 331 17.71 -6.53 -26.21
C GLN A 331 17.84 -7.23 -27.56
N ASN A 332 19.02 -7.80 -27.83
CA ASN A 332 19.39 -8.52 -29.06
C ASN A 332 19.81 -9.97 -28.76
N THR A 333 19.44 -10.53 -27.60
CA THR A 333 19.90 -11.85 -27.14
C THR A 333 18.72 -12.82 -27.18
N PHE A 334 18.74 -13.69 -28.19
CA PHE A 334 17.69 -14.68 -28.45
C PHE A 334 18.28 -16.08 -28.51
N ASP A 335 17.63 -17.03 -27.86
CA ASP A 335 18.00 -18.46 -27.89
C ASP A 335 16.76 -19.31 -27.57
N PHE A 336 16.23 -19.93 -28.62
CA PHE A 336 15.04 -20.78 -28.56
C PHE A 336 15.38 -22.28 -28.62
N SER A 337 16.65 -22.64 -28.44
CA SER A 337 17.11 -24.03 -28.46
C SER A 337 16.46 -24.87 -27.37
N ALA A 338 16.32 -26.18 -27.60
CA ALA A 338 15.77 -27.10 -26.62
C ALA A 338 16.63 -27.16 -25.34
N GLU A 339 17.95 -26.95 -25.46
CA GLU A 339 18.86 -26.83 -24.32
C GLU A 339 18.52 -25.60 -23.48
N LYS A 340 18.46 -24.40 -24.09
CA LYS A 340 18.19 -23.17 -23.34
C LYS A 340 16.77 -23.11 -22.80
N VAL A 341 15.78 -23.70 -23.46
CA VAL A 341 14.42 -23.87 -22.91
C VAL A 341 14.45 -24.58 -21.54
N ASN A 342 15.21 -25.67 -21.41
CA ASN A 342 15.31 -26.42 -20.15
C ASN A 342 16.08 -25.63 -19.08
N ALA A 343 17.22 -25.03 -19.40
CA ALA A 343 17.96 -24.21 -18.44
C ALA A 343 17.16 -22.98 -17.98
N SER A 344 16.50 -22.30 -18.91
CA SER A 344 15.75 -21.07 -18.65
C SER A 344 14.57 -21.27 -17.71
N ILE A 345 13.85 -22.40 -17.78
CA ILE A 345 12.73 -22.62 -16.85
C ILE A 345 13.24 -22.88 -15.43
N GLU A 346 14.34 -23.60 -15.24
CA GLU A 346 14.95 -23.85 -13.93
C GLU A 346 15.48 -22.54 -13.30
N GLU A 347 16.12 -21.70 -14.11
CA GLU A 347 16.53 -20.34 -13.76
C GLU A 347 15.33 -19.46 -13.32
N SER A 348 14.25 -19.44 -14.10
CA SER A 348 13.04 -18.65 -13.83
C SER A 348 12.30 -19.13 -12.58
N LEU A 349 12.14 -20.44 -12.40
CA LEU A 349 11.52 -21.03 -11.21
C LEU A 349 12.30 -20.69 -9.94
N THR A 350 13.64 -20.65 -10.01
CA THR A 350 14.50 -20.23 -8.90
C THR A 350 14.25 -18.76 -8.52
N ARG A 351 14.16 -17.85 -9.49
CA ARG A 351 13.88 -16.41 -9.24
C ARG A 351 12.45 -16.17 -8.73
N LEU A 352 11.49 -16.87 -9.34
CA LEU A 352 10.07 -16.83 -8.95
C LEU A 352 9.79 -17.51 -7.60
N GLN A 353 10.69 -18.38 -7.13
CA GLN A 353 10.53 -19.21 -5.93
C GLN A 353 9.31 -20.15 -6.04
N LEU A 354 9.17 -20.82 -7.17
CA LEU A 354 8.08 -21.74 -7.52
C LEU A 354 8.60 -23.10 -7.98
N ASP A 355 7.79 -24.16 -7.81
CA ASP A 355 8.09 -25.49 -8.36
C ASP A 355 7.54 -25.69 -9.79
N TYR A 356 6.56 -24.87 -10.19
CA TYR A 356 5.94 -24.92 -11.53
C TYR A 356 5.28 -23.57 -11.90
N VAL A 357 5.11 -23.35 -13.21
CA VAL A 357 4.34 -22.22 -13.77
C VAL A 357 3.08 -22.72 -14.49
N ASP A 358 2.04 -21.89 -14.50
CA ASP A 358 0.75 -22.23 -15.11
C ASP A 358 0.75 -21.99 -16.62
N LEU A 359 1.61 -21.09 -17.10
CA LEU A 359 1.81 -20.78 -18.50
C LEU A 359 3.29 -20.46 -18.77
N LEU A 360 3.90 -21.13 -19.75
CA LEU A 360 5.23 -20.79 -20.25
C LEU A 360 5.15 -20.41 -21.73
N GLN A 361 5.70 -19.24 -22.08
CA GLN A 361 5.49 -18.65 -23.40
C GLN A 361 6.80 -18.46 -24.18
N CYS A 362 6.81 -18.69 -25.49
CA CYS A 362 7.89 -18.22 -26.35
C CYS A 362 7.78 -16.70 -26.52
N HIS A 363 8.78 -15.94 -26.07
CA HIS A 363 8.76 -14.46 -26.06
C HIS A 363 9.23 -13.89 -27.39
N ASP A 364 8.46 -12.99 -27.99
CA ASP A 364 8.82 -12.18 -29.16
C ASP A 364 9.38 -13.04 -30.31
N ILE A 365 8.60 -14.05 -30.70
CA ILE A 365 9.02 -15.09 -31.65
C ILE A 365 9.37 -14.54 -33.03
N GLU A 366 8.94 -13.33 -33.38
CA GLU A 366 9.29 -12.68 -34.64
C GLU A 366 10.80 -12.38 -34.77
N PHE A 367 11.57 -12.40 -33.68
CA PHE A 367 13.02 -12.21 -33.69
C PHE A 367 13.83 -13.50 -33.97
N ALA A 368 13.17 -14.63 -34.20
CA ALA A 368 13.79 -15.91 -34.49
C ALA A 368 13.20 -16.61 -35.72
N SER A 369 13.84 -17.71 -36.13
CA SER A 369 13.27 -18.62 -37.13
C SER A 369 12.00 -19.27 -36.55
N LEU A 370 10.84 -18.99 -37.17
CA LEU A 370 9.57 -19.61 -36.76
C LEU A 370 9.59 -21.13 -36.92
N ASP A 371 10.39 -21.65 -37.86
CA ASP A 371 10.58 -23.09 -38.04
C ASP A 371 11.35 -23.71 -36.87
N GLN A 372 12.33 -23.01 -36.27
CA GLN A 372 12.96 -23.46 -35.01
C GLN A 372 11.94 -23.53 -33.87
N ILE A 373 11.03 -22.54 -33.77
CA ILE A 373 9.96 -22.57 -32.75
C ILE A 373 9.08 -23.81 -32.91
N ILE A 374 8.74 -24.17 -34.14
CA ILE A 374 7.90 -25.33 -34.49
C ILE A 374 8.63 -26.66 -34.24
N GLU A 375 9.85 -26.79 -34.74
CA GLU A 375 10.58 -28.07 -34.84
C GLU A 375 11.41 -28.41 -33.60
N GLU A 376 11.82 -27.40 -32.81
CA GLU A 376 12.70 -27.58 -31.65
C GLU A 376 12.06 -27.08 -30.34
N THR A 377 11.62 -25.82 -30.31
CA THR A 377 11.21 -25.15 -29.06
C THR A 377 9.89 -25.71 -28.50
N LEU A 378 8.84 -25.82 -29.32
CA LEU A 378 7.55 -26.36 -28.90
C LEU A 378 7.64 -27.84 -28.46
N PRO A 379 8.37 -28.73 -29.17
CA PRO A 379 8.67 -30.07 -28.67
C PRO A 379 9.42 -30.12 -27.32
N ALA A 380 10.30 -29.16 -27.03
CA ALA A 380 10.95 -29.06 -25.72
C ALA A 380 9.96 -28.62 -24.63
N LEU A 381 9.09 -27.65 -24.93
CA LEU A 381 8.03 -27.18 -24.03
C LEU A 381 6.98 -28.27 -23.73
N LEU A 382 6.63 -29.10 -24.71
CA LEU A 382 5.74 -30.25 -24.50
C LEU A 382 6.33 -31.25 -23.48
N LYS A 383 7.63 -31.56 -23.54
CA LYS A 383 8.30 -32.40 -22.54
C LYS A 383 8.28 -31.78 -21.13
N LEU A 384 8.31 -30.45 -21.02
CA LEU A 384 8.15 -29.76 -19.73
C LEU A 384 6.70 -29.80 -19.21
N LYS A 385 5.71 -29.80 -20.11
CA LYS A 385 4.29 -30.00 -19.81
C LYS A 385 4.03 -31.43 -19.32
N GLU A 386 4.61 -32.44 -19.99
CA GLU A 386 4.59 -33.86 -19.56
C GLU A 386 5.24 -34.07 -18.19
N ARG A 387 6.39 -33.43 -17.92
CA ARG A 387 7.06 -33.42 -16.60
C ARG A 387 6.26 -32.70 -15.51
N GLY A 388 5.21 -31.95 -15.87
CA GLY A 388 4.39 -31.19 -14.93
C GLY A 388 5.09 -29.96 -14.32
N VAL A 389 6.18 -29.48 -14.94
CA VAL A 389 6.89 -28.24 -14.57
C VAL A 389 6.17 -27.01 -15.15
N VAL A 390 5.44 -27.22 -16.25
CA VAL A 390 4.61 -26.25 -16.95
C VAL A 390 3.20 -26.83 -17.06
N ARG A 391 2.14 -26.01 -16.89
CA ARG A 391 0.76 -26.47 -17.14
C ARG A 391 0.30 -26.21 -18.59
N ASN A 392 0.60 -25.03 -19.14
CA ASN A 392 0.18 -24.61 -20.48
C ASN A 392 1.32 -23.92 -21.24
N ILE A 393 1.23 -23.93 -22.56
CA ILE A 393 2.22 -23.40 -23.50
C ILE A 393 1.61 -22.22 -24.26
N GLY A 394 2.36 -21.14 -24.42
CA GLY A 394 1.95 -20.00 -25.24
C GLY A 394 3.04 -19.47 -26.17
N ILE A 395 2.65 -18.53 -27.03
CA ILE A 395 3.56 -17.80 -27.92
C ILE A 395 3.19 -16.32 -27.94
N THR A 396 4.18 -15.44 -28.04
CA THR A 396 4.00 -13.97 -28.03
C THR A 396 4.79 -13.30 -29.15
N GLY A 397 4.33 -12.13 -29.58
CA GLY A 397 5.01 -11.27 -30.56
C GLY A 397 4.12 -10.14 -31.06
N LEU A 398 4.69 -9.23 -31.86
CA LEU A 398 3.92 -8.17 -32.51
C LEU A 398 3.21 -8.68 -33.80
N PRO A 399 3.90 -9.09 -34.88
CA PRO A 399 3.23 -9.20 -36.19
C PRO A 399 2.20 -10.34 -36.23
N LEU A 400 0.91 -10.00 -36.32
CA LEU A 400 -0.21 -10.95 -36.17
C LEU A 400 -0.16 -12.19 -37.10
N LYS A 401 0.54 -12.12 -38.23
CA LYS A 401 0.67 -13.24 -39.18
C LYS A 401 1.46 -14.43 -38.62
N ILE A 402 2.39 -14.21 -37.68
CA ILE A 402 3.26 -15.26 -37.12
C ILE A 402 2.45 -16.33 -36.37
N TYR A 403 1.33 -15.94 -35.75
CA TYR A 403 0.44 -16.85 -35.03
C TYR A 403 -0.18 -17.88 -35.96
N LYS A 404 -0.70 -17.46 -37.11
CA LYS A 404 -1.25 -18.37 -38.13
C LYS A 404 -0.17 -19.27 -38.70
N TYR A 405 1.02 -18.71 -38.98
CA TYR A 405 2.16 -19.48 -39.49
C TYR A 405 2.48 -20.71 -38.63
N ILE A 406 2.59 -20.52 -37.31
CA ILE A 406 2.85 -21.61 -36.36
C ILE A 406 1.61 -22.50 -36.17
N LEU A 407 0.44 -21.92 -35.91
CA LEU A 407 -0.78 -22.68 -35.56
C LEU A 407 -1.35 -23.51 -36.72
N ASP A 408 -0.96 -23.27 -37.96
CA ASP A 408 -1.26 -24.14 -39.11
C ASP A 408 -0.25 -25.26 -39.33
N ARG A 409 0.92 -25.22 -38.65
CA ARG A 409 2.00 -26.22 -38.76
C ARG A 409 2.12 -27.13 -37.54
N VAL A 410 1.43 -26.82 -36.43
CA VAL A 410 1.40 -27.66 -35.22
C VAL A 410 0.02 -28.26 -34.96
N SER A 411 -0.02 -29.36 -34.20
CA SER A 411 -1.27 -29.99 -33.78
C SER A 411 -2.03 -29.09 -32.81
N ILE A 412 -3.37 -29.10 -32.87
CA ILE A 412 -4.24 -28.43 -31.88
C ILE A 412 -3.90 -28.95 -30.47
N GLY A 413 -3.68 -28.03 -29.53
CA GLY A 413 -3.22 -28.33 -28.17
C GLY A 413 -1.70 -28.33 -27.96
N THR A 414 -0.89 -28.10 -29.01
CA THR A 414 0.56 -27.83 -28.87
C THR A 414 0.80 -26.45 -28.28
N VAL A 415 0.03 -25.46 -28.71
CA VAL A 415 -0.02 -24.10 -28.18
C VAL A 415 -1.42 -23.89 -27.60
N ASP A 416 -1.50 -23.52 -26.33
CA ASP A 416 -2.76 -23.30 -25.62
C ASP A 416 -3.17 -21.81 -25.61
N VAL A 417 -2.20 -20.89 -25.72
CA VAL A 417 -2.40 -19.43 -25.55
C VAL A 417 -1.60 -18.60 -26.56
N VAL A 418 -2.18 -17.51 -27.04
CA VAL A 418 -1.50 -16.42 -27.76
C VAL A 418 -1.59 -15.14 -26.95
N LEU A 419 -0.45 -14.46 -26.78
CA LEU A 419 -0.36 -13.12 -26.19
C LEU A 419 0.07 -12.12 -27.26
N SER A 420 -0.88 -11.32 -27.72
CA SER A 420 -0.62 -10.21 -28.65
C SER A 420 -0.46 -8.92 -27.86
N TYR A 421 0.56 -8.12 -28.20
CA TYR A 421 0.72 -6.77 -27.64
C TYR A 421 0.47 -5.70 -28.70
N CYS A 422 0.01 -4.51 -28.29
CA CYS A 422 -0.20 -3.34 -29.15
C CYS A 422 -1.14 -3.50 -30.37
N HIS A 423 -2.02 -4.50 -30.38
CA HIS A 423 -3.00 -4.73 -31.48
C HIS A 423 -4.48 -4.76 -31.03
N HIS A 424 -4.73 -4.40 -29.77
CA HIS A 424 -6.07 -4.19 -29.21
C HIS A 424 -6.03 -3.05 -28.18
N HIS A 425 -6.16 -1.82 -28.69
CA HIS A 425 -6.14 -0.56 -27.93
C HIS A 425 -6.69 0.60 -28.78
N LEU A 426 -6.78 1.81 -28.21
CA LEU A 426 -7.47 2.98 -28.79
C LEU A 426 -7.17 3.32 -30.27
N SER A 427 -5.98 3.01 -30.79
CA SER A 427 -5.61 3.25 -32.20
C SER A 427 -5.30 1.97 -33.02
N ASP A 428 -5.58 0.77 -32.51
CA ASP A 428 -5.35 -0.49 -33.24
C ASP A 428 -6.33 -1.56 -32.73
N SER A 429 -7.18 -2.06 -33.62
CA SER A 429 -8.11 -3.17 -33.40
C SER A 429 -7.87 -4.33 -34.38
N THR A 430 -6.67 -4.43 -34.94
CA THR A 430 -6.31 -5.48 -35.92
C THR A 430 -6.41 -6.89 -35.33
N LEU A 431 -6.20 -7.06 -34.01
CA LEU A 431 -6.44 -8.34 -33.32
C LEU A 431 -7.91 -8.79 -33.47
N GLU A 432 -8.86 -7.85 -33.41
CA GLU A 432 -10.31 -8.10 -33.47
C GLU A 432 -10.83 -8.50 -34.87
N THR A 433 -9.96 -8.55 -35.88
CA THR A 433 -10.35 -8.88 -37.25
C THR A 433 -10.61 -10.38 -37.45
N ASP A 434 -9.87 -11.07 -38.33
CA ASP A 434 -10.06 -12.50 -38.54
C ASP A 434 -9.32 -13.37 -37.50
N LEU A 435 -8.38 -12.79 -36.76
CA LEU A 435 -7.50 -13.53 -35.84
C LEU A 435 -8.23 -14.07 -34.60
N ILE A 436 -9.10 -13.29 -33.92
CA ILE A 436 -9.90 -13.82 -32.79
C ILE A 436 -10.72 -15.06 -33.22
N SER A 437 -11.41 -14.97 -34.37
CA SER A 437 -12.22 -16.07 -34.89
C SER A 437 -11.36 -17.30 -35.25
N TYR A 438 -10.18 -17.09 -35.84
CA TYR A 438 -9.22 -18.14 -36.14
C TYR A 438 -8.69 -18.83 -34.85
N LEU A 439 -8.28 -18.04 -33.84
CA LEU A 439 -7.74 -18.55 -32.57
C LEU A 439 -8.80 -19.37 -31.80
N LYS A 440 -10.06 -18.90 -31.77
CA LYS A 440 -11.20 -19.66 -31.26
C LYS A 440 -11.37 -21.01 -31.98
N GLY A 441 -11.28 -21.03 -33.31
CA GLY A 441 -11.33 -22.26 -34.11
C GLY A 441 -10.19 -23.23 -33.80
N LYS A 442 -9.00 -22.71 -33.48
CA LYS A 442 -7.83 -23.47 -33.01
C LYS A 442 -7.86 -23.81 -31.51
N LYS A 443 -8.90 -23.38 -30.77
CA LYS A 443 -9.09 -23.55 -29.31
C LYS A 443 -8.07 -22.82 -28.43
N VAL A 444 -7.40 -21.81 -28.97
CA VAL A 444 -6.32 -21.05 -28.33
C VAL A 444 -6.91 -19.89 -27.51
N GLY A 445 -6.44 -19.72 -26.28
CA GLY A 445 -6.78 -18.58 -25.41
C GLY A 445 -6.08 -17.30 -25.84
N ILE A 446 -6.71 -16.14 -25.60
CA ILE A 446 -6.23 -14.84 -26.08
C ILE A 446 -5.92 -13.93 -24.90
N ILE A 447 -4.68 -13.43 -24.86
CA ILE A 447 -4.23 -12.39 -23.93
C ILE A 447 -3.94 -11.12 -24.74
N ASN A 448 -4.53 -10.00 -24.32
CA ASN A 448 -4.10 -8.67 -24.78
C ASN A 448 -3.02 -8.13 -23.84
N ALA A 449 -1.98 -7.50 -24.38
CA ALA A 449 -0.94 -6.85 -23.59
C ALA A 449 -0.61 -5.46 -24.15
N SER A 450 -0.01 -4.62 -23.30
CA SER A 450 0.27 -3.21 -23.63
C SER A 450 -0.99 -2.44 -24.09
N PRO A 451 -2.09 -2.42 -23.29
CA PRO A 451 -3.28 -1.61 -23.59
C PRO A 451 -2.98 -0.10 -23.66
N LEU A 452 -1.87 0.33 -23.04
CA LEU A 452 -1.35 1.69 -23.10
C LEU A 452 -0.33 1.91 -24.23
N CYS A 453 -0.22 0.95 -25.16
CA CYS A 453 0.74 0.93 -26.27
C CYS A 453 2.17 1.30 -25.81
N MET A 454 2.75 0.46 -24.92
CA MET A 454 4.08 0.65 -24.32
C MET A 454 4.39 2.07 -23.77
N GLY A 455 3.36 2.76 -23.24
CA GLY A 455 3.48 4.08 -22.64
C GLY A 455 2.99 5.23 -23.52
N LEU A 456 2.70 4.97 -24.80
CA LEU A 456 2.18 5.96 -25.75
C LEU A 456 0.87 6.62 -25.26
N PHE A 457 -0.02 5.86 -24.62
CA PHE A 457 -1.28 6.38 -24.05
C PHE A 457 -1.16 6.79 -22.57
N THR A 458 0.00 7.32 -22.16
CA THR A 458 0.20 7.91 -20.83
C THR A 458 0.36 9.44 -20.91
N PRO A 459 0.07 10.20 -19.84
CA PRO A 459 0.21 11.66 -19.84
C PRO A 459 1.65 12.14 -20.12
N GLN A 460 2.65 11.32 -19.78
CA GLN A 460 4.06 11.60 -20.01
C GLN A 460 4.50 11.31 -21.45
N GLY A 461 3.69 10.57 -22.21
CA GLY A 461 4.05 10.03 -23.51
C GLY A 461 4.97 8.80 -23.42
N PRO A 462 5.33 8.22 -24.58
CA PRO A 462 6.15 7.01 -24.63
C PRO A 462 7.63 7.30 -24.36
N PRO A 463 8.43 6.30 -23.95
CA PRO A 463 9.88 6.41 -23.87
C PRO A 463 10.54 6.76 -25.22
N GLU A 464 11.74 7.34 -25.19
CA GLU A 464 12.47 7.77 -26.40
C GLU A 464 12.67 6.64 -27.43
N TRP A 465 12.91 5.41 -26.96
CA TRP A 465 13.12 4.22 -27.78
C TRP A 465 11.85 3.69 -28.48
N HIS A 466 10.68 4.27 -28.20
CA HIS A 466 9.40 3.72 -28.67
C HIS A 466 9.31 3.72 -30.21
N PRO A 467 8.98 2.59 -30.86
CA PRO A 467 9.08 2.43 -32.31
C PRO A 467 7.94 3.10 -33.13
N ALA A 468 6.83 3.50 -32.49
CA ALA A 468 5.72 4.14 -33.20
C ALA A 468 6.15 5.33 -34.08
N PRO A 469 5.52 5.50 -35.26
CA PRO A 469 5.84 6.58 -36.18
C PRO A 469 5.44 7.96 -35.61
N PRO A 470 6.06 9.06 -36.10
CA PRO A 470 5.86 10.41 -35.56
C PRO A 470 4.41 10.88 -35.52
N GLU A 471 3.62 10.56 -36.54
CA GLU A 471 2.20 10.91 -36.65
C GLU A 471 1.34 10.24 -35.56
N LEU A 472 1.60 8.97 -35.24
CA LEU A 472 0.92 8.26 -34.15
C LEU A 472 1.34 8.82 -32.78
N LYS A 473 2.62 9.16 -32.60
CA LYS A 473 3.11 9.86 -31.39
C LYS A 473 2.45 11.22 -31.21
N ALA A 474 2.29 12.00 -32.29
CA ALA A 474 1.61 13.29 -32.25
C ALA A 474 0.10 13.15 -31.95
N ALA A 475 -0.58 12.19 -32.57
CA ALA A 475 -1.99 11.90 -32.31
C ALA A 475 -2.24 11.45 -30.87
N ALA A 476 -1.38 10.59 -30.31
CA ALA A 476 -1.46 10.15 -28.92
C ALA A 476 -1.22 11.31 -27.93
N ALA A 477 -0.27 12.20 -28.19
CA ALA A 477 -0.05 13.40 -27.38
C ALA A 477 -1.27 14.36 -27.42
N ALA A 478 -1.87 14.54 -28.59
CA ALA A 478 -3.11 15.32 -28.73
C ALA A 478 -4.29 14.67 -27.98
N ALA A 479 -4.42 13.34 -28.05
CA ALA A 479 -5.41 12.58 -27.29
C ALA A 479 -5.22 12.70 -25.76
N ALA A 480 -3.97 12.71 -25.28
CA ALA A 480 -3.67 12.90 -23.86
C ALA A 480 -4.12 14.28 -23.37
N ALA A 481 -3.75 15.34 -24.10
CA ALA A 481 -4.18 16.71 -23.79
C ALA A 481 -5.71 16.88 -23.89
N ALA A 482 -6.36 16.23 -24.84
CA ALA A 482 -7.82 16.26 -25.00
C ALA A 482 -8.56 15.53 -23.86
N ALA A 483 -8.03 14.40 -23.37
CA ALA A 483 -8.56 13.70 -22.21
C ALA A 483 -8.40 14.53 -20.93
N GLU A 484 -7.21 15.10 -20.69
CA GLU A 484 -6.94 15.96 -19.53
C GLU A 484 -7.85 17.21 -19.52
N ALA A 485 -8.00 17.88 -20.66
CA ALA A 485 -8.89 19.04 -20.81
C ALA A 485 -10.39 18.69 -20.59
N ALA A 486 -10.76 17.41 -20.73
CA ALA A 486 -12.09 16.89 -20.43
C ALA A 486 -12.24 16.37 -18.99
N GLY A 487 -11.19 16.42 -18.16
CA GLY A 487 -11.19 15.89 -16.79
C GLY A 487 -11.03 14.37 -16.70
N ALA A 488 -10.60 13.71 -17.77
CA ALA A 488 -10.45 12.26 -17.85
C ALA A 488 -8.99 11.80 -17.94
N SER A 489 -8.71 10.57 -17.54
CA SER A 489 -7.39 9.95 -17.63
C SER A 489 -7.27 9.10 -18.90
N LEU A 490 -6.38 9.47 -19.82
CA LEU A 490 -6.15 8.69 -21.05
C LEU A 490 -5.78 7.21 -20.76
N PRO A 491 -4.91 6.88 -19.78
CA PRO A 491 -4.69 5.49 -19.37
C PRO A 491 -5.95 4.75 -18.94
N LYS A 492 -6.84 5.42 -18.19
CA LYS A 492 -8.13 4.85 -17.76
C LYS A 492 -9.00 4.54 -18.97
N LEU A 493 -9.15 5.50 -19.89
CA LEU A 493 -9.92 5.32 -21.13
C LEU A 493 -9.35 4.17 -21.99
N ALA A 494 -8.03 4.13 -22.18
CA ALA A 494 -7.37 3.09 -22.96
C ALA A 494 -7.62 1.69 -22.38
N LEU A 495 -7.49 1.52 -21.06
CA LEU A 495 -7.80 0.24 -20.40
C LEU A 495 -9.29 -0.11 -20.49
N MET A 496 -10.20 0.86 -20.26
CA MET A 496 -11.64 0.65 -20.34
C MET A 496 -12.09 0.18 -21.72
N HIS A 497 -11.48 0.71 -22.79
CA HIS A 497 -11.71 0.30 -24.17
C HIS A 497 -11.28 -1.16 -24.38
N CYS A 498 -10.06 -1.53 -23.96
CA CYS A 498 -9.52 -2.88 -24.14
C CYS A 498 -10.40 -3.97 -23.51
N LEU A 499 -10.99 -3.67 -22.35
CA LEU A 499 -11.77 -4.64 -21.56
C LEU A 499 -13.19 -4.93 -22.11
N GLN A 500 -13.70 -4.13 -23.05
CA GLN A 500 -15.03 -4.32 -23.64
C GLN A 500 -15.15 -5.61 -24.46
N ASN A 501 -14.06 -6.06 -25.08
CA ASN A 501 -14.10 -7.28 -25.88
C ASN A 501 -14.10 -8.51 -24.96
N GLU A 502 -15.18 -9.29 -25.00
CA GLU A 502 -15.37 -10.49 -24.17
C GLU A 502 -14.61 -11.74 -24.67
N ASP A 503 -14.19 -11.74 -25.94
CA ASP A 503 -13.47 -12.85 -26.56
C ASP A 503 -11.99 -12.91 -26.12
N ILE A 504 -11.49 -11.82 -25.53
CA ILE A 504 -10.16 -11.73 -24.93
C ILE A 504 -10.28 -12.12 -23.45
N SER A 505 -9.54 -13.15 -23.03
CA SER A 505 -9.66 -13.71 -21.68
C SER A 505 -9.15 -12.74 -20.61
N THR A 506 -8.07 -12.02 -20.88
CA THR A 506 -7.48 -11.04 -19.94
C THR A 506 -6.66 -9.98 -20.66
N THR A 507 -6.64 -8.76 -20.13
CA THR A 507 -5.73 -7.67 -20.52
C THR A 507 -4.64 -7.49 -19.47
N LEU A 508 -3.38 -7.61 -19.88
CA LEU A 508 -2.21 -7.35 -19.05
C LEU A 508 -1.84 -5.86 -19.07
N VAL A 509 -1.90 -5.21 -17.90
CA VAL A 509 -1.42 -3.83 -17.71
C VAL A 509 -0.19 -3.82 -16.81
N GLY A 510 0.75 -2.91 -17.08
CA GLY A 510 1.96 -2.76 -16.29
C GLY A 510 1.65 -2.17 -14.90
N LEU A 511 2.03 -2.87 -13.83
CA LEU A 511 1.77 -2.46 -12.45
C LEU A 511 3.05 -2.54 -11.61
N CYS A 512 3.32 -1.49 -10.82
CA CYS A 512 4.43 -1.48 -9.85
C CYS A 512 4.11 -0.83 -8.49
N THR A 513 2.94 -0.18 -8.34
CA THR A 513 2.52 0.41 -7.05
C THR A 513 1.11 -0.03 -6.67
N ALA A 514 0.80 -0.03 -5.36
CA ALA A 514 -0.53 -0.36 -4.88
C ALA A 514 -1.59 0.68 -5.30
N ALA A 515 -1.20 1.93 -5.57
CA ALA A 515 -2.08 2.97 -6.11
C ALA A 515 -2.50 2.62 -7.56
N GLN A 516 -1.53 2.33 -8.43
CA GLN A 516 -1.79 1.89 -9.81
C GLN A 516 -2.69 0.66 -9.85
N VAL A 517 -2.45 -0.33 -8.98
CA VAL A 517 -3.29 -1.52 -8.87
C VAL A 517 -4.75 -1.14 -8.61
N ASN A 518 -5.00 -0.31 -7.59
CA ASN A 518 -6.37 0.11 -7.25
C ASN A 518 -7.03 0.88 -8.40
N GLU A 519 -6.35 1.88 -8.97
CA GLU A 519 -6.85 2.69 -10.08
C GLU A 519 -7.23 1.85 -11.31
N ASN A 520 -6.38 0.88 -11.70
CA ASN A 520 -6.64 0.02 -12.84
C ASN A 520 -7.73 -1.03 -12.53
N CYS A 521 -7.84 -1.52 -11.30
CA CYS A 521 -8.95 -2.39 -10.88
C CYS A 521 -10.28 -1.65 -10.88
N ASP A 522 -10.32 -0.42 -10.38
CA ASP A 522 -11.52 0.42 -10.40
C ASP A 522 -11.90 0.78 -11.84
N ALA A 523 -10.93 1.13 -12.70
CA ALA A 523 -11.15 1.31 -14.14
C ALA A 523 -11.77 0.07 -14.80
N ALA A 524 -11.31 -1.14 -14.45
CA ALA A 524 -11.86 -2.39 -14.99
C ALA A 524 -13.29 -2.67 -14.51
N LEU A 525 -13.60 -2.40 -13.24
CA LEU A 525 -14.96 -2.52 -12.69
C LEU A 525 -15.93 -1.53 -13.33
N HIS A 526 -15.47 -0.29 -13.60
CA HIS A 526 -16.23 0.71 -14.35
C HIS A 526 -16.45 0.31 -15.81
N ALA A 527 -15.41 -0.20 -16.49
CA ALA A 527 -15.48 -0.64 -17.88
C ALA A 527 -16.58 -1.70 -18.10
N LEU A 528 -16.68 -2.64 -17.17
CA LEU A 528 -17.59 -3.78 -17.23
C LEU A 528 -18.95 -3.51 -16.57
N GLY A 529 -19.24 -2.26 -16.17
CA GLY A 529 -20.51 -1.88 -15.55
C GLY A 529 -20.78 -2.53 -14.18
N VAL A 530 -19.76 -3.10 -13.53
CA VAL A 530 -19.87 -3.76 -12.22
C VAL A 530 -19.99 -2.71 -11.10
N VAL A 531 -19.35 -1.56 -11.29
CA VAL A 531 -19.44 -0.38 -10.44
C VAL A 531 -19.69 0.83 -11.34
N GLU A 532 -20.53 1.78 -10.91
CA GLU A 532 -20.76 3.02 -11.65
C GLU A 532 -19.58 3.98 -11.50
N SER A 533 -19.04 4.48 -12.62
CA SER A 533 -17.94 5.47 -12.59
C SER A 533 -18.49 6.84 -12.17
N PRO A 534 -17.90 7.50 -11.16
CA PRO A 534 -18.36 8.83 -10.72
C PRO A 534 -18.15 9.93 -11.78
N THR A 535 -17.38 9.64 -12.81
CA THR A 535 -16.99 10.53 -13.93
C THR A 535 -17.39 9.93 -15.29
N ALA A 536 -18.44 9.10 -15.33
CA ALA A 536 -18.87 8.39 -16.55
C ALA A 536 -19.23 9.34 -17.72
N ALA A 537 -19.78 10.52 -17.44
CA ALA A 537 -20.17 11.50 -18.46
C ALA A 537 -18.94 12.18 -19.09
N GLU A 538 -17.98 12.57 -18.27
CA GLU A 538 -16.68 13.12 -18.65
C GLU A 538 -15.89 12.08 -19.45
N GLU A 539 -15.83 10.83 -18.97
CA GLU A 539 -15.15 9.71 -19.63
C GLU A 539 -15.72 9.41 -21.01
N LYS A 540 -17.05 9.37 -21.14
CA LYS A 540 -17.69 9.15 -22.44
C LYS A 540 -17.35 10.26 -23.43
N LYS A 541 -17.49 11.53 -23.01
CA LYS A 541 -17.18 12.69 -23.86
C LYS A 541 -15.70 12.75 -24.24
N ALA A 542 -14.81 12.42 -23.31
CA ALA A 542 -13.37 12.33 -23.56
C ALA A 542 -13.04 11.21 -24.56
N MET A 543 -13.65 10.03 -24.40
CA MET A 543 -13.49 8.89 -25.31
C MET A 543 -13.89 9.25 -26.74
N GLU A 544 -15.06 9.87 -26.94
CA GLU A 544 -15.54 10.30 -28.27
C GLU A 544 -14.53 11.23 -28.97
N HIS A 545 -13.94 12.18 -28.23
CA HIS A 545 -12.94 13.10 -28.78
C HIS A 545 -11.58 12.42 -29.03
N VAL A 546 -11.12 11.57 -28.11
CA VAL A 546 -9.88 10.79 -28.22
C VAL A 546 -9.91 9.88 -29.45
N VAL A 547 -11.01 9.17 -29.69
CA VAL A 547 -11.15 8.27 -30.84
C VAL A 547 -11.09 9.04 -32.16
N GLU A 548 -11.76 10.20 -32.28
CA GLU A 548 -11.70 11.00 -33.52
C GLU A 548 -10.30 11.58 -33.79
N LEU A 549 -9.53 11.91 -32.74
CA LEU A 549 -8.12 12.35 -32.88
C LEU A 549 -7.18 11.21 -33.32
N LEU A 550 -7.43 9.97 -32.89
CA LEU A 550 -6.61 8.81 -33.23
C LEU A 550 -6.97 8.17 -34.58
N LYS A 551 -8.18 8.39 -35.07
CA LYS A 551 -8.74 7.86 -36.32
C LYS A 551 -7.85 8.00 -37.58
N PRO A 552 -7.09 9.10 -37.81
CA PRO A 552 -6.16 9.18 -38.94
C PRO A 552 -4.98 8.20 -38.85
N CYS A 553 -4.68 7.69 -37.65
CA CYS A 553 -3.62 6.73 -37.36
C CYS A 553 -4.19 5.34 -36.99
N MET A 554 -5.46 5.06 -37.30
CA MET A 554 -6.09 3.79 -36.93
C MET A 554 -5.41 2.60 -37.63
N ASN A 555 -5.04 1.59 -36.84
CA ASN A 555 -4.27 0.41 -37.25
C ASN A 555 -2.87 0.73 -37.81
N LEU A 556 -2.33 1.92 -37.51
CA LEU A 556 -0.95 2.27 -37.87
C LEU A 556 0.01 1.62 -36.87
N THR A 557 0.83 0.69 -37.36
CA THR A 557 1.80 -0.07 -36.57
C THR A 557 3.22 0.08 -37.14
N TRP A 558 4.19 -0.67 -36.61
CA TRP A 558 5.61 -0.64 -36.99
C TRP A 558 6.15 -2.08 -37.13
N PRO A 559 7.21 -2.30 -37.93
CA PRO A 559 7.83 -3.62 -38.02
C PRO A 559 8.58 -4.02 -36.73
N SER A 560 8.58 -5.32 -36.41
CA SER A 560 9.26 -5.94 -35.28
C SER A 560 9.91 -7.26 -35.72
N GLY A 561 11.08 -7.61 -35.18
CA GLY A 561 11.76 -8.86 -35.52
C GLY A 561 12.41 -8.91 -36.90
N LEU A 562 12.53 -10.13 -37.43
CA LEU A 562 13.18 -10.42 -38.72
C LEU A 562 12.29 -9.97 -39.90
N PRO A 563 12.84 -9.46 -41.01
CA PRO A 563 12.07 -8.93 -42.14
C PRO A 563 11.01 -9.90 -42.69
N GLU A 564 11.33 -11.19 -42.78
CA GLU A 564 10.43 -12.26 -43.23
C GLU A 564 9.19 -12.44 -42.33
N ASN A 565 9.32 -12.10 -41.03
CA ASN A 565 8.28 -12.28 -40.03
C ASN A 565 7.28 -11.10 -39.94
N ASN A 566 7.44 -10.04 -40.76
CA ASN A 566 6.59 -8.85 -40.80
C ASN A 566 5.51 -8.88 -41.89
#